data_AF-A0A6P9EAV8-F1
#
_entry.id   AF-A0A6P9EAV8-F1
#
_cell.length_a   1.000
_cell.length_b   1.000
_cell.length_c   1.000
_cell.angle_alpha   90.00
_cell.angle_beta   90.00
_cell.angle_gamma   90.00
#
_symmetry.space_group_name_H-M   'P 1'
#
loop_
_entity.id
_entity.type
_entity.pdbx_description
1 polymer ?
#
loop_
_entity_poly.entity_id
_entity_poly.type
_entity_poly.pdbx_seq_one_letter_code
_entity_poly.pdbx_strand_id
1 'polypeptide(L)'
;MAHKLDGDGPIGELCNCFDLLVDGDKGVITFDSLKRNSALLGLHNLRDEDLLSMLKEGNFDGDGAFNQMDFCILMFRLSPMLMEESYLCLDEASEYELQHQRSISL
;
A
#
# COMPACT_ATOMS: atom_id res chain seq x y z
N MET A 1 24.80 1.65 -5.17
CA MET A 1 23.64 0.78 -5.44
C MET A 1 22.53 1.27 -4.53
N ALA A 2 21.44 1.78 -5.08
CA ALA A 2 20.40 2.48 -4.32
C ALA A 2 19.60 1.48 -3.49
N HIS A 3 19.99 1.31 -2.23
CA HIS A 3 19.21 0.62 -1.21
C HIS A 3 18.77 1.65 -0.19
N LYS A 4 17.69 2.36 -0.53
CA LYS A 4 16.92 3.17 0.41
C LYS A 4 15.46 2.92 0.11
N LEU A 5 14.98 1.76 0.57
CA LEU A 5 13.58 1.60 0.94
C LEU A 5 13.47 2.22 2.34
N ASP A 6 13.37 3.55 2.39
CA ASP A 6 13.16 4.29 3.63
C ASP A 6 11.64 4.34 3.86
N GLY A 7 11.10 3.24 4.41
CA GLY A 7 9.66 3.00 4.54
C GLY A 7 9.37 1.59 5.05
N ASP A 8 9.94 1.23 6.20
CA ASP A 8 9.84 -0.08 6.88
C ASP A 8 8.43 -0.38 7.45
N GLY A 9 7.37 0.10 6.81
CA GLY A 9 6.00 -0.07 7.28
C GLY A 9 5.03 -0.43 6.16
N PRO A 10 3.84 -0.96 6.51
CA PRO A 10 2.84 -1.40 5.53
C PRO A 10 2.42 -0.30 4.55
N ILE A 11 2.52 0.97 4.94
CA ILE A 11 2.27 2.13 4.07
C ILE A 11 3.32 2.24 2.94
N GLY A 12 4.60 1.96 3.22
CA GLY A 12 5.66 1.99 2.21
C GLY A 12 5.50 0.87 1.18
N GLU A 13 5.13 -0.32 1.63
CA GLU A 13 4.81 -1.45 0.75
C GLU A 13 3.60 -1.16 -0.14
N LEU A 14 2.57 -0.51 0.41
CA LEU A 14 1.39 -0.08 -0.36
C LEU A 14 1.75 0.93 -1.45
N CYS A 15 2.58 1.92 -1.15
CA CYS A 15 3.07 2.87 -2.15
C CYS A 15 3.88 2.16 -3.25
N ASN A 16 4.75 1.21 -2.90
CA ASN A 16 5.48 0.43 -3.88
C ASN A 16 4.55 -0.43 -4.76
N CYS A 17 3.50 -1.01 -4.17
CA CYS A 17 2.49 -1.76 -4.93
C CYS A 17 1.70 -0.84 -5.88
N PHE A 18 1.38 0.37 -5.42
CA PHE A 18 0.72 1.38 -6.26
C PHE A 18 1.58 1.74 -7.48
N ASP A 19 2.87 2.02 -7.27
CA ASP A 19 3.80 2.37 -8.36
C ASP A 19 3.96 1.23 -9.38
N LEU A 20 3.87 -0.03 -8.94
CA LEU A 20 3.89 -1.20 -9.83
C LEU A 20 2.62 -1.32 -10.69
N LEU A 21 1.50 -0.79 -10.20
CA LEU A 21 0.20 -0.87 -10.86
C LEU A 21 -0.13 0.38 -11.69
N VAL A 22 0.55 1.50 -11.44
CA VAL A 22 0.24 2.80 -12.03
C VAL A 22 0.41 2.82 -13.54
N ASP A 23 -0.40 3.64 -14.20
CA ASP A 23 -0.17 4.02 -15.60
C ASP A 23 0.98 5.03 -15.64
N GLY A 24 2.08 4.66 -16.31
CA GLY A 24 3.28 5.50 -16.37
C GLY A 24 3.09 6.84 -17.08
N ASP A 25 2.09 6.98 -17.94
CA ASP A 25 1.79 8.23 -18.64
C ASP A 25 0.85 9.12 -17.83
N LYS A 26 -0.07 8.53 -17.06
CA LYS A 26 -1.10 9.29 -16.31
C LYS A 26 -0.76 9.51 -14.83
N GLY A 27 0.12 8.70 -14.26
CA GLY A 27 0.45 8.74 -12.83
C GLY A 27 -0.68 8.28 -11.91
N VAL A 28 -1.70 7.61 -12.47
CA VAL A 28 -2.82 7.01 -11.73
C VAL A 28 -3.05 5.58 -12.22
N ILE A 29 -3.64 4.72 -11.40
CA ILE A 29 -4.01 3.37 -11.82
C ILE A 29 -5.31 3.45 -12.60
N THR A 30 -5.24 3.20 -13.90
CA THR A 30 -6.41 3.02 -14.78
C THR A 30 -6.79 1.55 -14.89
N PHE A 31 -8.01 1.26 -15.35
CA PHE A 31 -8.44 -0.13 -15.62
C PHE A 31 -7.45 -0.90 -16.50
N ASP A 32 -6.96 -0.28 -17.57
CA ASP A 32 -6.00 -0.88 -18.49
C ASP A 32 -4.66 -1.17 -17.81
N SER A 33 -4.13 -0.20 -17.06
CA SER A 33 -2.88 -0.38 -16.31
C SER A 33 -3.01 -1.45 -15.23
N LEU A 34 -4.12 -1.45 -14.48
CA LEU A 34 -4.41 -2.44 -13.45
C LEU A 34 -4.48 -3.84 -14.06
N LYS A 35 -5.19 -4.02 -15.17
CA LYS A 35 -5.32 -5.31 -15.87
C LYS A 35 -3.98 -5.83 -16.38
N ARG A 36 -3.19 -4.96 -17.02
CA ARG A 36 -1.89 -5.33 -17.56
C ARG A 36 -0.88 -5.63 -16.46
N ASN A 37 -0.78 -4.76 -15.47
CA ASN A 37 0.23 -4.83 -14.42
C ASN A 37 -0.10 -5.92 -13.39
N SER A 38 -1.37 -6.12 -13.05
CA SER A 38 -1.79 -7.26 -12.21
C SER A 38 -1.46 -8.61 -12.85
N ALA A 39 -1.62 -8.74 -14.17
CA ALA A 39 -1.21 -9.95 -14.89
C ALA A 39 0.31 -10.17 -14.80
N LEU A 40 1.13 -9.11 -14.83
CA LEU A 40 2.59 -9.18 -14.66
C LEU A 40 2.99 -9.57 -13.23
N LEU A 41 2.20 -9.19 -12.23
CA LEU A 41 2.37 -9.59 -10.83
C LEU A 41 1.85 -11.01 -10.53
N GLY A 42 1.40 -11.74 -11.56
CA GLY A 42 0.93 -13.13 -11.44
C GLY A 42 -0.56 -13.26 -11.10
N LEU A 43 -1.30 -12.15 -11.01
CA LEU A 43 -2.75 -12.12 -10.74
C LEU A 43 -3.60 -12.31 -12.01
N HIS A 44 -3.16 -13.17 -12.93
CA HIS A 44 -3.81 -13.45 -14.21
C HIS A 44 -5.20 -14.10 -14.09
N ASN A 45 -5.60 -14.51 -12.89
CA ASN A 45 -6.91 -15.14 -12.62
C ASN A 45 -8.02 -14.10 -12.36
N LEU A 46 -7.69 -12.82 -12.24
CA LEU A 46 -8.67 -11.76 -12.07
C LEU A 46 -9.36 -11.48 -13.40
N ARG A 47 -10.71 -11.57 -13.42
CA ARG A 47 -11.50 -11.26 -14.60
C ARG A 47 -11.73 -9.75 -14.67
N ASP A 48 -12.08 -9.27 -15.87
CA ASP A 48 -12.43 -7.87 -16.09
C ASP A 48 -13.52 -7.38 -15.13
N GLU A 49 -14.49 -8.24 -14.82
CA GLU A 49 -15.55 -8.00 -13.84
C GLU A 49 -14.99 -7.73 -12.43
N ASP A 50 -14.00 -8.51 -12.01
CA ASP A 50 -13.41 -8.43 -10.68
C ASP A 50 -12.55 -7.17 -10.56
N LEU A 51 -11.77 -6.85 -11.61
CA LEU A 51 -10.98 -5.63 -11.71
C LEU A 51 -11.86 -4.37 -11.72
N LEU A 52 -12.96 -4.39 -12.48
CA LEU A 52 -13.96 -3.31 -12.49
C LEU A 52 -14.61 -3.15 -11.12
N SER A 53 -14.91 -4.25 -10.44
CA SER A 53 -15.47 -4.21 -9.09
C SER A 53 -14.48 -3.59 -8.10
N MET A 54 -13.19 -3.92 -8.18
CA MET A 54 -12.15 -3.30 -7.36
C MET A 54 -12.06 -1.79 -7.61
N LEU A 55 -12.02 -1.38 -8.88
CA LEU A 55 -12.04 0.04 -9.27
C LEU A 55 -13.27 0.75 -8.74
N LYS A 56 -14.46 0.15 -8.88
CA LYS A 56 -15.70 0.76 -8.43
C LYS A 56 -15.80 0.89 -6.91
N GLU A 57 -15.23 -0.05 -6.16
CA GLU A 57 -15.28 -0.06 -4.69
C GLU A 57 -14.27 0.91 -4.06
N GLY A 58 -13.10 1.09 -4.69
CA GLY A 58 -12.06 1.95 -4.14
C GLY A 58 -11.91 3.32 -4.80
N ASN A 59 -12.54 3.57 -5.95
CA ASN A 59 -12.62 4.90 -6.54
C ASN A 59 -13.62 5.76 -5.74
N PHE A 60 -13.13 6.51 -4.75
CA PHE A 60 -13.97 7.34 -3.89
C PHE A 60 -14.29 8.70 -4.50
N ASP A 61 -13.44 9.21 -5.39
CA ASP A 61 -13.66 10.49 -6.06
C ASP A 61 -14.56 10.38 -7.32
N GLY A 62 -14.71 9.16 -7.85
CA GLY A 62 -15.55 8.86 -9.00
C GLY A 62 -14.93 9.24 -10.34
N ASP A 63 -13.61 9.49 -10.41
CA ASP A 63 -12.93 9.97 -11.62
C ASP A 63 -12.67 8.86 -12.67
N GLY A 64 -12.83 7.60 -12.25
CA GLY A 64 -12.67 6.41 -13.09
C GLY A 64 -11.25 5.84 -13.08
N ALA A 65 -10.40 6.36 -12.21
CA ALA A 65 -9.05 5.93 -11.94
C ALA A 65 -8.87 5.68 -10.43
N PHE A 66 -7.71 5.15 -10.08
CA PHE A 66 -7.27 4.97 -8.72
C PHE A 66 -6.10 5.91 -8.49
N ASN A 67 -6.33 6.94 -7.67
CA ASN A 67 -5.23 7.73 -7.14
C ASN A 67 -4.57 6.99 -5.96
N GLN A 68 -3.41 7.49 -5.52
CA GLN A 68 -2.65 6.87 -4.42
C GLN A 68 -3.47 6.80 -3.11
N MET A 69 -4.31 7.81 -2.85
CA MET A 69 -5.13 7.91 -1.65
C MET A 69 -6.23 6.84 -1.66
N ASP A 70 -6.93 6.71 -2.78
CA ASP A 70 -7.99 5.72 -3.01
C ASP A 70 -7.47 4.30 -2.87
N PHE A 71 -6.30 4.02 -3.44
CA PHE A 71 -5.63 2.72 -3.30
C PHE A 71 -5.29 2.40 -1.85
N CYS A 72 -4.67 3.36 -1.13
CA CYS A 72 -4.37 3.21 0.28
C CYS A 72 -5.64 2.94 1.11
N ILE A 73 -6.69 3.73 0.94
CA ILE A 73 -7.96 3.57 1.66
C ILE A 73 -8.58 2.19 1.37
N LEU A 74 -8.61 1.77 0.10
CA LEU A 74 -9.14 0.46 -0.27
C LEU A 74 -8.34 -0.66 0.41
N MET A 75 -7.01 -0.58 0.41
CA MET A 75 -6.14 -1.59 1.04
C MET A 75 -6.31 -1.64 2.56
N PHE A 76 -6.48 -0.48 3.21
CA PHE A 76 -6.84 -0.42 4.64
C PHE A 76 -8.21 -1.04 4.92
N ARG A 77 -9.20 -0.85 4.03
CA ARG A 77 -10.54 -1.43 4.18
C ARG A 77 -10.57 -2.94 3.95
N LEU A 78 -9.80 -3.44 2.99
CA LEU A 78 -9.78 -4.86 2.62
C LEU A 78 -8.91 -5.71 3.56
N SER A 79 -7.93 -5.10 4.24
CA SER A 79 -7.05 -5.80 5.15
C SER A 79 -6.98 -5.06 6.50
N PRO A 80 -7.97 -5.24 7.39
CA PRO A 80 -7.88 -4.75 8.76
C PRO A 80 -6.66 -5.31 9.51
N MET A 81 -6.14 -6.47 9.10
CA MET A 81 -4.90 -7.06 9.64
C MET A 81 -3.62 -6.32 9.21
N LEU A 82 -3.58 -5.71 8.02
CA LEU A 82 -2.45 -4.84 7.62
C LEU A 82 -2.33 -3.61 8.54
N MET A 83 -3.42 -3.19 9.16
CA MET A 83 -3.41 -2.14 10.18
C MET A 83 -2.83 -2.65 11.51
N GLU A 84 -3.13 -3.88 11.90
CA GLU A 84 -2.68 -4.47 13.17
C GLU A 84 -1.16 -4.69 13.21
N GLU A 85 -0.56 -5.13 12.09
CA GLU A 85 0.90 -5.19 11.93
C GLU A 85 1.54 -3.78 11.85
N SER A 86 0.81 -2.79 11.30
CA SER A 86 1.24 -1.37 11.34
C SER A 86 1.31 -0.80 12.75
N TYR A 87 0.39 -1.20 13.64
CA TYR A 87 0.34 -0.73 15.02
C TYR A 87 1.38 -1.43 15.90
N LEU A 88 1.72 -2.70 15.63
CA LEU A 88 2.81 -3.39 16.32
C LEU A 88 4.17 -2.72 16.10
N CYS A 89 4.46 -2.25 14.88
CA CYS A 89 5.68 -1.50 14.59
C CYS A 89 5.77 -0.14 15.32
N LEU A 90 4.63 0.48 15.66
CA LEU A 90 4.60 1.72 16.42
C LEU A 90 4.86 1.50 17.92
N ASP A 91 4.52 0.32 18.44
CA ASP A 91 4.75 -0.03 19.85
C ASP A 91 6.24 -0.38 20.10
N GLU A 92 6.89 -1.05 19.13
CA GLU A 92 8.31 -1.44 19.23
C GLU A 92 9.27 -0.22 19.18
N ALA A 93 8.82 0.90 18.59
CA ALA A 93 9.54 2.18 18.64
C ALA A 93 9.43 2.88 20.01
N SER A 94 8.39 2.58 20.80
CA SER A 94 8.19 3.16 22.14
C SER A 94 8.98 2.42 23.22
N GLU A 95 9.20 1.11 23.06
CA GLU A 95 9.93 0.31 24.06
C GLU A 95 11.46 0.53 24.04
N TYR A 96 12.04 1.01 22.93
CA TYR A 96 13.46 1.31 22.85
C TYR A 96 13.87 2.60 23.61
N GLU A 97 12.95 3.56 23.81
CA GLU A 97 13.28 4.78 24.56
C GLU A 97 13.28 4.57 26.10
N LEU A 98 12.60 3.55 26.62
CA LEU A 98 12.55 3.30 28.07
C LEU A 98 13.73 2.49 28.62
N GLN A 99 14.44 1.71 27.79
CA GLN A 99 15.64 1.00 28.24
C GLN A 99 16.92 1.85 28.19
N HIS A 100 17.03 2.82 27.27
CA HIS A 100 18.24 3.65 27.18
C HIS A 100 18.34 4.73 28.28
N GLN A 101 17.23 5.12 28.90
CA GLN A 101 17.27 6.10 29.99
C GLN A 101 17.57 5.49 31.38
N ARG A 102 17.56 4.16 31.52
CA ARG A 102 17.95 3.49 32.79
C ARG A 102 19.46 3.20 32.91
N SER A 103 20.22 3.24 31.81
CA SER A 103 21.67 2.96 31.87
C SER A 103 22.55 4.20 32.10
N ILE A 104 21.98 5.42 32.10
CA ILE A 104 22.75 6.67 32.28
C ILE A 104 22.71 7.17 33.74
N SER A 105 21.99 6.49 34.65
CA SER A 105 21.93 6.83 36.08
C SER A 105 22.61 5.80 37.00
N LEU A 106 23.70 5.15 36.56
CA LEU A 106 24.64 4.47 37.45
C LEU A 106 25.87 5.35 37.69
#